data_AF-A0AA86AMQ1-F1
#
_entry.id   AF-A0AA86AMQ1-F1
#
_cell.length_a   1.000
_cell.length_b   1.000
_cell.length_c   1.000
_cell.angle_alpha   90.00
_cell.angle_beta   90.00
_cell.angle_gamma   90.00
#
_symmetry.space_group_name_H-M   'P 1'
#
loop_
_entity.id
_entity.type
_entity.pdbx_description
1 polymer ?
#
loop_
_entity_poly.entity_id
_entity_poly.type
_entity_poly.pdbx_seq_one_letter_code
_entity_poly.pdbx_strand_id
1 'polypeptide(L)'
;MKYGLNSFDVENQQLRNDRQKEYMLNSTFTTSNGTVKTLLDVSMSANISTRYYAQLVNKVNTLQQAMTNLNQMPIFMTITLDGWLHALHYGDYSDFKDEYLKKLPETDKYGYLKTKASLREAFDVHDLYMVLRWQWDKFMKTNTIQTIREDNQVAYLFAVEPHESGVPHAHVLLYVPFGSIEKLIKEFKKIFGTSQNKGQDKKRLSPEQIANGEMNGFQWTLTNPVGYILKYVTKSFMDIKNQAQIDELQAWYMKYRITRFSTSHTLVPQWVYNKVYPLENDWLYLSDLKINSMCEWSAEDDYFKFEDTKLGKTLMYNRGLYQMFQDGSIVHEFGEMRELAEPNTMRYRDKFVIRKHKKPIKIELINLKGQKIDFYPKPIAHRKNYDLVQYYHKLNPELCNLQHFGLVQNECIKRGLIDGQIQSLNDFNTDFEIGA
;
A
#
# COMPACT_ATOMS: atom_id res chain seq x y z
N MET A 1 -2.32 -26.34 18.19
CA MET A 1 -2.75 -25.22 17.33
C MET A 1 -1.71 -24.14 17.45
N LYS A 2 -1.07 -23.77 16.33
CA LYS A 2 -0.07 -22.70 16.27
C LYS A 2 -0.72 -21.49 15.61
N TYR A 3 -0.47 -20.29 16.12
CA TYR A 3 -1.01 -19.03 15.56
C TYR A 3 -2.55 -18.96 15.45
N GLY A 4 -3.27 -19.71 16.29
CA GLY A 4 -4.73 -19.81 16.23
C GLY A 4 -5.26 -20.58 15.00
N LEU A 5 -4.41 -21.37 14.34
CA LEU A 5 -4.79 -22.22 13.21
C LEU A 5 -4.96 -23.68 13.62
N ASN A 6 -5.97 -24.33 13.05
CA ASN A 6 -6.15 -25.78 13.08
C ASN A 6 -5.66 -26.43 11.77
N SER A 7 -5.63 -27.77 11.71
CA SER A 7 -5.19 -28.51 10.51
C SER A 7 -6.03 -28.17 9.29
N PHE A 8 -7.35 -28.06 9.46
CA PHE A 8 -8.29 -27.71 8.40
C PHE A 8 -7.99 -26.33 7.79
N ASP A 9 -7.58 -25.35 8.59
CA ASP A 9 -7.19 -24.03 8.09
C ASP A 9 -5.98 -24.11 7.15
N VAL A 10 -4.96 -24.88 7.56
CA VAL A 10 -3.73 -25.07 6.80
C VAL A 10 -4.02 -25.83 5.51
N GLU A 11 -4.76 -26.94 5.58
CA GLU A 11 -5.18 -27.73 4.41
C GLU A 11 -5.98 -26.89 3.40
N ASN A 12 -6.90 -26.05 3.88
CA ASN A 12 -7.65 -25.16 3.00
C ASN A 12 -6.77 -24.10 2.34
N GLN A 13 -5.81 -23.51 3.07
CA GLN A 13 -4.89 -22.54 2.47
C GLN A 13 -3.95 -23.20 1.47
N GLN A 14 -3.50 -24.42 1.75
CA GLN A 14 -2.70 -25.22 0.84
C GLN A 14 -3.47 -25.50 -0.47
N LEU A 15 -4.71 -26.00 -0.37
CA LEU A 15 -5.56 -26.25 -1.54
C LEU A 15 -5.77 -24.99 -2.39
N ARG A 16 -5.93 -23.83 -1.75
CA ARG A 16 -6.02 -22.54 -2.45
C ARG A 16 -4.71 -22.17 -3.15
N ASN A 17 -3.57 -22.38 -2.49
CA ASN A 17 -2.24 -22.13 -3.06
C ASN A 17 -1.99 -23.02 -4.28
N ASP A 18 -2.32 -24.31 -4.18
CA ASP A 18 -2.13 -25.31 -5.24
C ASP A 18 -2.97 -24.99 -6.46
N ARG A 19 -4.26 -24.69 -6.27
CA ARG A 19 -5.15 -24.24 -7.36
C ARG A 19 -4.61 -22.98 -8.04
N GLN A 20 -4.06 -22.04 -7.27
CA GLN A 20 -3.48 -20.83 -7.82
C GLN A 20 -2.25 -21.16 -8.67
N LYS A 21 -1.35 -22.00 -8.14
CA LYS A 21 -0.13 -22.45 -8.82
C LYS A 21 -0.46 -23.20 -10.11
N GLU A 22 -1.40 -24.14 -10.06
CA GLU A 22 -1.87 -24.91 -11.20
C GLU A 22 -2.46 -23.99 -12.28
N TYR A 23 -3.33 -23.05 -11.91
CA TYR A 23 -3.87 -22.06 -12.83
C TYR A 23 -2.77 -21.25 -13.52
N MET A 24 -1.78 -20.75 -12.76
CA MET A 24 -0.69 -19.95 -13.32
C MET A 24 0.26 -20.76 -14.20
N LEU A 25 0.50 -22.03 -13.89
CA LEU A 25 1.33 -22.92 -14.69
C LEU A 25 0.64 -23.28 -16.01
N ASN A 26 -0.67 -23.54 -15.98
CA ASN A 26 -1.44 -23.92 -17.17
C ASN A 26 -1.85 -22.73 -18.04
N SER A 27 -1.73 -21.50 -17.54
CA SER A 27 -2.02 -20.28 -18.30
C SER A 27 -0.76 -19.80 -19.00
N THR A 28 -0.71 -19.95 -20.32
CA THR A 28 0.44 -19.56 -21.16
C THR A 28 0.16 -18.33 -22.00
N PHE A 29 1.23 -17.63 -22.36
CA PHE A 29 1.22 -16.53 -23.33
C PHE A 29 2.56 -16.50 -24.08
N THR A 30 2.57 -15.92 -25.27
CA THR A 30 3.77 -15.78 -26.09
C THR A 30 4.30 -14.35 -25.96
N THR A 31 5.58 -14.19 -25.62
CA THR A 31 6.25 -12.89 -25.60
C THR A 31 6.57 -12.40 -27.02
N SER A 32 6.89 -11.12 -27.19
CA SER A 32 7.19 -10.51 -28.51
C SER A 32 8.34 -11.17 -29.25
N ASN A 33 9.27 -11.80 -28.54
CA ASN A 33 10.39 -12.58 -29.10
C ASN A 33 10.01 -14.06 -29.40
N GLY A 34 8.73 -14.42 -29.39
CA GLY A 34 8.24 -15.77 -29.67
C GLY A 34 8.41 -16.79 -28.55
N THR A 35 8.94 -16.39 -27.38
CA THR A 35 9.09 -17.32 -26.24
C THR A 35 7.73 -17.56 -25.58
N VAL A 36 7.35 -18.83 -25.42
CA VAL A 36 6.16 -19.19 -24.65
C VAL A 36 6.51 -19.17 -23.17
N LYS A 37 5.75 -18.42 -22.38
CA LYS A 37 5.86 -18.33 -20.93
C LYS A 37 4.54 -18.65 -20.25
N THR A 38 4.60 -19.12 -19.03
CA THR A 38 3.45 -19.30 -18.14
C THR A 38 3.24 -18.04 -17.29
N LEU A 39 2.05 -17.84 -16.74
CA LEU A 39 1.83 -16.79 -15.73
C LEU A 39 2.70 -17.00 -14.49
N LEU A 40 3.09 -18.25 -14.18
CA LEU A 40 4.00 -18.54 -13.08
C LEU A 40 5.39 -17.94 -13.31
N ASP A 41 5.90 -17.99 -14.54
CA ASP A 41 7.22 -17.45 -14.91
C ASP A 41 7.35 -15.93 -14.69
N VAL A 42 6.21 -15.22 -14.68
CA VAL A 42 6.13 -13.77 -14.46
C VAL A 42 5.48 -13.39 -13.13
N SER A 43 5.14 -14.38 -12.30
CA SER A 43 4.50 -14.15 -11.01
C SER A 43 5.47 -13.51 -10.02
N MET A 44 4.95 -12.64 -9.15
CA MET A 44 5.66 -12.05 -8.01
C MET A 44 5.07 -12.51 -6.67
N SER A 45 4.47 -13.70 -6.65
CA SER A 45 3.84 -14.24 -5.44
C SER A 45 4.87 -14.86 -4.48
N ALA A 46 4.74 -14.50 -3.20
CA ALA A 46 5.59 -14.92 -2.10
C ALA A 46 5.59 -16.43 -1.80
N ASN A 47 4.59 -17.18 -2.27
CA ASN A 47 4.42 -18.61 -1.93
C ASN A 47 4.74 -19.55 -3.09
N ILE A 48 4.99 -19.03 -4.29
CA ILE A 48 5.09 -19.85 -5.50
C ILE A 48 6.16 -19.34 -6.49
N SER A 49 6.58 -18.08 -6.40
CA SER A 49 7.57 -17.49 -7.31
C SER A 49 8.90 -17.24 -6.61
N THR A 50 9.98 -17.74 -7.24
CA THR A 50 11.36 -17.50 -6.80
C THR A 50 11.84 -16.09 -7.12
N ARG A 51 11.23 -15.41 -8.10
CA ARG A 51 11.63 -14.07 -8.57
C ARG A 51 11.41 -12.99 -7.52
N TYR A 52 10.34 -13.12 -6.74
CA TYR A 52 9.96 -12.11 -5.76
C TYR A 52 11.04 -11.88 -4.69
N TYR A 53 11.70 -12.96 -4.24
CA TYR A 53 12.73 -12.87 -3.21
C TYR A 53 13.95 -12.07 -3.66
N ALA A 54 14.49 -12.36 -4.85
CA ALA A 54 15.66 -11.66 -5.37
C ALA A 54 15.41 -10.15 -5.52
N GLN A 55 14.24 -9.79 -6.03
CA GLN A 55 13.84 -8.39 -6.19
C GLN A 55 13.65 -7.69 -4.84
N LEU A 56 13.07 -8.37 -3.86
CA LEU A 56 12.87 -7.85 -2.53
C LEU A 56 14.19 -7.54 -1.82
N VAL A 57 15.16 -8.46 -1.89
CA VAL A 57 16.49 -8.26 -1.31
C VAL A 57 17.21 -7.08 -1.98
N ASN A 58 17.16 -7.00 -3.31
CA ASN A 58 17.74 -5.88 -4.05
C ASN A 58 17.15 -4.52 -3.61
N LYS A 59 15.81 -4.45 -3.48
CA LYS A 59 15.11 -3.27 -2.99
C LYS A 59 15.52 -2.87 -1.57
N VAL A 60 15.60 -3.84 -0.66
CA VAL A 60 15.96 -3.59 0.74
C VAL A 60 17.40 -3.08 0.86
N ASN A 61 18.34 -3.70 0.15
CA ASN A 61 19.74 -3.28 0.13
C ASN A 61 19.88 -1.88 -0.47
N THR A 62 19.19 -1.60 -1.57
CA THR A 62 19.16 -0.27 -2.21
C THR A 62 18.65 0.80 -1.23
N LEU A 63 17.55 0.52 -0.51
CA LEU A 63 17.00 1.46 0.46
C LEU A 63 17.98 1.71 1.62
N GLN A 64 18.60 0.66 2.15
CA GLN A 64 19.60 0.79 3.22
C GLN A 64 20.77 1.66 2.78
N GLN A 65 21.34 1.38 1.61
CA GLN A 65 22.50 2.11 1.13
C GLN A 65 22.16 3.58 0.87
N ALA A 66 21.00 3.86 0.26
CA ALA A 66 20.52 5.22 0.08
C ALA A 66 20.41 5.98 1.42
N MET A 67 19.85 5.35 2.45
CA MET A 67 19.71 5.97 3.77
C MET A 67 21.05 6.14 4.49
N THR A 68 21.97 5.18 4.33
CA THR A 68 23.32 5.25 4.90
C THR A 68 24.11 6.41 4.28
N ASN A 69 24.01 6.59 2.95
CA ASN A 69 24.63 7.70 2.24
C ASN A 69 24.08 9.07 2.69
N LEU A 70 22.84 9.11 3.19
CA LEU A 70 22.21 10.29 3.77
C LEU A 70 22.48 10.45 5.27
N ASN A 71 23.44 9.71 5.83
CA ASN A 71 23.80 9.70 7.25
C ASN A 71 22.59 9.45 8.18
N GLN A 72 21.58 8.72 7.70
CA GLN A 72 20.43 8.33 8.50
C GLN A 72 20.81 7.10 9.33
N MET A 73 20.45 7.10 10.61
CA MET A 73 20.71 5.98 11.50
C MET A 73 19.53 4.99 11.50
N PRO A 74 19.79 3.68 11.40
CA PRO A 74 18.75 2.67 11.52
C PRO A 74 18.30 2.49 12.97
N ILE A 75 16.99 2.40 13.16
CA ILE A 75 16.33 2.06 14.40
C ILE A 75 15.49 0.82 14.17
N PHE A 76 15.77 -0.24 14.91
CA PHE A 76 14.98 -1.45 14.94
C PHE A 76 13.92 -1.34 16.04
N MET A 77 12.66 -1.39 15.63
CA MET A 77 11.51 -1.36 16.53
C MET A 77 10.79 -2.69 16.52
N THR A 78 10.38 -3.13 17.70
CA THR A 78 9.40 -4.22 17.86
C THR A 78 8.13 -3.60 18.44
N ILE A 79 7.04 -3.75 17.70
CA ILE A 79 5.74 -3.17 18.02
C ILE A 79 4.77 -4.30 18.36
N THR A 80 4.52 -4.48 19.66
CA THR A 80 3.45 -5.36 20.15
C THR A 80 2.22 -4.58 20.58
N LEU A 81 1.05 -5.18 20.39
CA LEU A 81 -0.24 -4.64 20.84
C LEU A 81 -0.37 -4.69 22.37
N ASP A 82 -1.16 -3.77 22.95
CA ASP A 82 -1.48 -3.78 24.38
C ASP A 82 -2.21 -5.09 24.77
N GLY A 83 -1.99 -5.59 25.99
CA GLY A 83 -2.61 -6.85 26.45
C GLY A 83 -4.14 -6.86 26.42
N TRP A 84 -4.80 -5.72 26.61
CA TRP A 84 -6.27 -5.62 26.51
C TRP A 84 -6.77 -5.91 25.09
N LEU A 85 -5.98 -5.64 24.04
CA LEU A 85 -6.33 -6.02 22.66
C LEU A 85 -6.28 -7.53 22.45
N HIS A 86 -5.41 -8.23 23.17
CA HIS A 86 -5.39 -9.69 23.15
C HIS A 86 -6.66 -10.27 23.78
N ALA A 87 -7.17 -9.66 24.86
CA ALA A 87 -8.42 -10.07 25.49
C ALA A 87 -9.62 -9.91 24.52
N LEU A 88 -9.66 -8.82 23.75
CA LEU A 88 -10.71 -8.60 22.74
C LEU A 88 -10.73 -9.68 21.65
N HIS A 89 -9.58 -10.30 21.35
CA HIS A 89 -9.52 -11.42 20.41
C HIS A 89 -10.40 -12.60 20.86
N TYR A 90 -10.41 -12.84 22.17
CA TYR A 90 -11.17 -13.90 22.80
C TYR A 90 -12.59 -13.45 23.21
N GLY A 91 -12.99 -12.22 22.85
CA GLY A 91 -14.28 -11.64 23.24
C GLY A 91 -14.35 -11.26 24.72
N ASP A 92 -13.21 -11.15 25.42
CA ASP A 92 -13.15 -10.77 26.82
C ASP A 92 -13.00 -9.24 26.96
N TYR A 93 -14.03 -8.63 27.55
CA TYR A 93 -14.13 -7.19 27.81
C TYR A 93 -14.04 -6.86 29.31
N SER A 94 -13.65 -7.80 30.17
CA SER A 94 -13.59 -7.62 31.63
C SER A 94 -12.70 -6.43 32.05
N ASP A 95 -11.52 -6.30 31.46
CA ASP A 95 -10.57 -5.21 31.70
C ASP A 95 -10.71 -4.03 30.73
N PHE A 96 -11.72 -4.04 29.85
CA PHE A 96 -11.91 -3.01 28.84
C PHE A 96 -12.48 -1.73 29.47
N LYS A 97 -11.81 -0.60 29.24
CA LYS A 97 -12.23 0.72 29.72
C LYS A 97 -12.65 1.60 28.54
N ASP A 98 -13.67 2.43 28.72
CA ASP A 98 -14.16 3.34 27.67
C ASP A 98 -13.07 4.26 27.12
N GLU A 99 -12.08 4.62 27.94
CA GLU A 99 -10.93 5.40 27.49
C GLU A 99 -10.09 4.70 26.41
N TYR A 100 -10.18 3.38 26.26
CA TYR A 100 -9.48 2.62 25.22
C TYR A 100 -10.13 2.77 23.84
N LEU A 101 -11.38 3.24 23.76
CA LEU A 101 -12.02 3.56 22.47
C LEU A 101 -11.22 4.63 21.69
N LYS A 102 -10.51 5.54 22.37
CA LYS A 102 -9.64 6.53 21.71
C LYS A 102 -8.38 5.91 21.08
N LYS A 103 -8.07 4.65 21.41
CA LYS A 103 -6.95 3.86 20.89
C LYS A 103 -7.34 2.88 19.77
N LEU A 104 -8.59 2.94 19.30
CA LEU A 104 -9.08 2.12 18.19
C LEU A 104 -9.36 2.99 16.95
N PRO A 105 -9.18 2.46 15.73
CA PRO A 105 -9.54 3.16 14.50
C PRO A 105 -11.07 3.17 14.29
N GLU A 106 -11.54 4.22 13.60
CA GLU A 106 -12.93 4.34 13.16
C GLU A 106 -12.96 5.02 11.78
N THR A 107 -12.51 4.29 10.76
CA THR A 107 -12.33 4.82 9.40
C THR A 107 -12.42 3.71 8.36
N ASP A 108 -12.84 4.02 7.12
CA ASP A 108 -12.85 3.04 6.02
C ASP A 108 -11.52 2.32 5.80
N LYS A 109 -10.39 3.01 5.99
CA LYS A 109 -9.05 2.45 5.78
C LYS A 109 -8.70 1.34 6.77
N TYR A 110 -9.17 1.43 8.01
CA TYR A 110 -8.74 0.58 9.13
C TYR A 110 -9.89 -0.19 9.78
N GLY A 111 -11.11 -0.02 9.27
CA GLY A 111 -12.32 -0.53 9.88
C GLY A 111 -12.89 0.37 10.96
N TYR A 112 -14.10 0.00 11.38
CA TYR A 112 -14.93 0.66 12.38
C TYR A 112 -14.81 -0.07 13.72
N LEU A 113 -13.58 -0.15 14.23
CA LEU A 113 -13.23 -0.99 15.38
C LEU A 113 -13.66 -0.38 16.71
N LYS A 114 -13.88 0.94 16.79
CA LYS A 114 -14.52 1.52 17.98
C LYS A 114 -15.96 1.05 18.07
N THR A 115 -16.70 1.10 16.97
CA THR A 115 -18.09 0.62 16.93
C THR A 115 -18.15 -0.85 17.30
N LYS A 116 -17.25 -1.67 16.73
CA LYS A 116 -17.13 -3.09 17.07
C LYS A 116 -16.89 -3.34 18.57
N ALA A 117 -15.97 -2.59 19.18
CA ALA A 117 -15.70 -2.67 20.61
C ALA A 117 -16.89 -2.21 21.47
N SER A 118 -17.59 -1.15 21.07
CA SER A 118 -18.81 -0.67 21.76
C SER A 118 -19.94 -1.71 21.75
N LEU A 119 -20.02 -2.50 20.68
CA LEU A 119 -20.96 -3.62 20.55
C LEU A 119 -20.48 -4.89 21.27
N ARG A 120 -19.29 -4.87 21.88
CA ARG A 120 -18.65 -5.99 22.57
C ARG A 120 -18.45 -7.23 21.68
N GLU A 121 -18.21 -7.01 20.40
CA GLU A 121 -17.93 -8.10 19.47
C GLU A 121 -16.49 -8.59 19.60
N ALA A 122 -16.24 -9.89 19.42
CA ALA A 122 -14.88 -10.41 19.41
C ALA A 122 -14.09 -9.91 18.20
N PHE A 123 -12.82 -9.56 18.42
CA PHE A 123 -11.92 -9.12 17.36
C PHE A 123 -11.29 -10.32 16.69
N ASP A 124 -11.19 -10.32 15.37
CA ASP A 124 -10.38 -11.31 14.67
C ASP A 124 -8.92 -10.85 14.54
N VAL A 125 -8.07 -11.74 14.03
CA VAL A 125 -6.64 -11.43 13.83
C VAL A 125 -6.44 -10.27 12.84
N HIS A 126 -7.31 -10.14 11.84
CA HIS A 126 -7.23 -9.06 10.86
C HIS A 126 -7.59 -7.70 11.48
N ASP A 127 -8.59 -7.66 12.37
CA ASP A 127 -8.93 -6.46 13.13
C ASP A 127 -7.72 -5.97 13.94
N LEU A 128 -7.05 -6.89 14.64
CA LEU A 128 -5.84 -6.57 15.41
C LEU A 128 -4.69 -6.10 14.52
N TYR A 129 -4.54 -6.67 13.33
CA TYR A 129 -3.60 -6.20 12.33
C TYR A 129 -3.93 -4.77 11.86
N MET A 130 -5.21 -4.43 11.69
CA MET A 130 -5.64 -3.06 11.38
C MET A 130 -5.33 -2.08 12.50
N VAL A 131 -5.51 -2.47 13.77
CA VAL A 131 -5.09 -1.64 14.92
C VAL A 131 -3.58 -1.39 14.88
N LEU A 132 -2.77 -2.43 14.64
CA LEU A 132 -1.31 -2.32 14.55
C LEU A 132 -0.89 -1.35 13.42
N ARG A 133 -1.51 -1.46 12.25
CA ARG A 133 -1.25 -0.56 11.11
C ARG A 133 -1.69 0.88 11.39
N TRP A 134 -2.84 1.05 12.06
CA TRP A 134 -3.32 2.36 12.46
C TRP A 134 -2.38 3.04 13.47
N GLN A 135 -1.88 2.30 14.46
CA GLN A 135 -0.90 2.80 15.43
C GLN A 135 0.41 3.20 14.74
N TRP A 136 0.89 2.40 13.78
CA TRP A 136 2.04 2.74 12.94
C TRP A 136 1.83 4.03 12.15
N ASP A 137 0.70 4.17 11.46
CA ASP A 137 0.36 5.39 10.72
C ASP A 137 0.28 6.62 11.65
N LYS A 138 -0.26 6.45 12.85
CA LYS A 138 -0.31 7.51 13.87
C LYS A 138 1.08 7.94 14.31
N PHE A 139 2.01 6.99 14.49
CA PHE A 139 3.41 7.29 14.81
C PHE A 139 4.09 8.06 13.68
N MET A 140 3.91 7.63 12.42
CA MET A 140 4.46 8.33 11.26
C MET A 140 3.84 9.71 10.99
N LYS A 141 2.69 10.01 11.61
CA LYS A 141 2.01 11.31 11.55
C LYS A 141 2.26 12.21 12.77
N THR A 142 3.12 11.80 13.70
CA THR A 142 3.52 12.67 14.81
C THR A 142 4.29 13.89 14.28
N ASN A 143 4.15 15.03 14.96
CA ASN A 143 4.86 16.26 14.58
C ASN A 143 6.37 16.01 14.49
N THR A 144 6.94 15.22 15.41
CA THR A 144 8.35 14.82 15.37
C THR A 144 8.74 14.20 14.04
N ILE A 145 7.99 13.21 13.54
CA ILE A 145 8.29 12.58 12.24
C ILE A 145 8.04 13.54 11.08
N GLN A 146 6.99 14.36 11.15
CA GLN A 146 6.69 15.33 10.08
C GLN A 146 7.82 16.36 9.95
N THR A 147 8.30 16.92 11.05
CA THR A 147 9.45 17.84 11.04
C THR A 147 10.72 17.16 10.52
N ILE A 148 10.98 15.90 10.90
CA ILE A 148 12.14 15.18 10.32
C ILE A 148 11.99 15.06 8.81
N ARG A 149 10.78 14.80 8.29
CA ARG A 149 10.52 14.64 6.85
C ARG A 149 10.63 15.93 6.04
N GLU A 150 10.48 17.09 6.68
CA GLU A 150 10.68 18.39 6.04
C GLU A 150 12.16 18.58 5.67
N ASP A 151 13.06 18.20 6.57
CA ASP A 151 14.50 18.42 6.44
C ASP A 151 15.30 17.20 5.94
N ASN A 152 14.74 15.99 6.08
CA ASN A 152 15.44 14.73 5.85
C ASN A 152 14.57 13.69 5.15
N GLN A 153 15.20 12.77 4.43
CA GLN A 153 14.51 11.59 3.95
C GLN A 153 14.33 10.57 5.08
N VAL A 154 13.09 10.14 5.28
CA VAL A 154 12.74 9.07 6.23
C VAL A 154 12.29 7.84 5.47
N ALA A 155 12.99 6.74 5.68
CA ALA A 155 12.63 5.45 5.11
C ALA A 155 12.31 4.43 6.20
N TYR A 156 11.43 3.48 5.88
CA TYR A 156 11.19 2.35 6.76
C TYR A 156 10.94 1.06 6.00
N LEU A 157 11.15 -0.05 6.71
CA LEU A 157 10.77 -1.41 6.35
C LEU A 157 9.90 -1.93 7.48
N PHE A 158 8.73 -2.47 7.17
CA PHE A 158 7.74 -2.92 8.15
C PHE A 158 7.37 -4.36 7.83
N ALA A 159 7.76 -5.29 8.69
CA ALA A 159 7.41 -6.71 8.63
C ALA A 159 6.44 -7.05 9.75
N VAL A 160 5.47 -7.91 9.46
CA VAL A 160 4.54 -8.45 10.46
C VAL A 160 4.99 -9.85 10.85
N GLU A 161 4.63 -10.34 12.04
CA GLU A 161 4.75 -11.76 12.44
C GLU A 161 3.63 -12.06 13.46
N PRO A 162 3.08 -13.29 13.51
CA PRO A 162 2.20 -13.70 14.59
C PRO A 162 2.97 -14.04 15.88
N HIS A 163 2.41 -13.69 17.03
CA HIS A 163 2.71 -14.41 18.27
C HIS A 163 2.12 -15.82 18.22
N GLU A 164 2.54 -16.72 19.12
CA GLU A 164 1.98 -18.09 19.22
C GLU A 164 0.44 -18.11 19.33
N SER A 165 -0.16 -17.08 19.93
CA SER A 165 -1.62 -16.90 20.02
C SER A 165 -2.30 -16.56 18.69
N GLY A 166 -1.54 -16.19 17.65
CA GLY A 166 -2.03 -15.68 16.37
C GLY A 166 -2.15 -14.15 16.32
N VAL A 167 -2.03 -13.46 17.46
CA VAL A 167 -2.09 -11.99 17.52
C VAL A 167 -0.88 -11.39 16.78
N PRO A 168 -1.08 -10.41 15.87
CA PRO A 168 0.01 -9.83 15.11
C PRO A 168 0.89 -8.91 15.96
N HIS A 169 2.18 -8.93 15.68
CA HIS A 169 3.14 -7.90 16.07
C HIS A 169 3.96 -7.50 14.85
N ALA A 170 4.69 -6.38 14.94
CA ALA A 170 5.50 -5.89 13.84
C ALA A 170 6.96 -5.67 14.24
N HIS A 171 7.83 -5.90 13.27
CA HIS A 171 9.23 -5.53 13.30
C HIS A 171 9.46 -4.44 12.25
N VAL A 172 10.07 -3.35 12.67
CA VAL A 172 10.25 -2.18 11.81
C VAL A 172 11.71 -1.77 11.84
N LEU A 173 12.27 -1.51 10.67
CA LEU A 173 13.55 -0.83 10.53
C LEU A 173 13.27 0.58 10.01
N LEU A 174 13.49 1.60 10.82
CA LEU A 174 13.25 3.00 10.50
C LEU A 174 14.58 3.75 10.40
N TYR A 175 14.77 4.55 9.35
CA TYR A 175 15.96 5.36 9.14
C TYR A 175 15.63 6.83 9.39
N VAL A 176 16.35 7.43 10.33
CA VAL A 176 16.15 8.83 10.78
C VAL A 176 17.47 9.46 11.23
N PRO A 177 17.57 10.79 11.35
CA PRO A 177 18.79 11.44 11.81
C PRO A 177 19.07 11.13 13.28
N PHE A 178 20.34 10.95 13.66
CA PHE A 178 20.74 10.62 15.04
C PHE A 178 20.13 11.53 16.10
N GLY A 179 20.16 12.86 15.87
CA GLY A 179 19.64 13.87 16.80
C GLY A 179 18.13 13.80 17.05
N SER A 180 17.39 13.00 16.29
CA SER A 180 15.94 12.85 16.45
C SER A 180 15.52 11.75 17.43
N ILE A 181 16.44 10.86 17.82
CA ILE A 181 16.14 9.62 18.54
C ILE A 181 15.44 9.86 19.88
N GLU A 182 15.93 10.82 20.68
CA GLU A 182 15.36 11.07 21.99
C GLU A 182 13.89 11.50 21.90
N LYS A 183 13.55 12.33 20.90
CA LYS A 183 12.17 12.76 20.64
C LYS A 183 11.31 11.58 20.17
N LEU A 184 11.87 10.73 19.31
CA LEU A 184 11.17 9.54 18.80
C LEU A 184 10.91 8.49 19.87
N ILE A 185 11.82 8.32 20.83
CA ILE A 185 11.62 7.46 22.00
C ILE A 185 10.38 7.91 22.81
N LYS A 186 10.20 9.22 22.99
CA LYS A 186 9.05 9.78 23.71
C LYS A 186 7.75 9.49 22.97
N GLU A 187 7.70 9.71 21.65
CA GLU A 187 6.54 9.38 20.82
C GLU A 187 6.26 7.87 20.76
N PHE A 188 7.31 7.05 20.67
CA PHE A 188 7.20 5.60 20.68
C PHE A 188 6.57 5.11 21.98
N LYS A 189 7.04 5.59 23.14
CA LYS A 189 6.47 5.23 24.46
C LYS A 189 5.01 5.69 24.62
N LYS A 190 4.62 6.78 23.97
CA LYS A 190 3.25 7.31 24.00
C LYS A 190 2.28 6.45 23.19
N ILE A 191 2.73 5.92 22.05
CA ILE A 191 1.87 5.19 21.10
C ILE A 191 1.93 3.67 21.35
N PHE A 192 3.12 3.12 21.55
CA PHE A 192 3.41 1.69 21.66
C PHE A 192 3.91 1.28 23.04
N GLY A 193 3.58 2.05 24.08
CA GLY A 193 4.13 1.92 25.42
C GLY A 193 3.68 0.70 26.23
N THR A 194 3.50 -0.47 25.62
CA THR A 194 3.23 -1.74 26.30
C THR A 194 4.40 -2.11 27.22
N SER A 195 4.13 -2.92 28.24
CA SER A 195 5.19 -3.43 29.15
C SER A 195 6.27 -4.21 28.40
N GLN A 196 5.87 -4.99 27.40
CA GLN A 196 6.76 -5.81 26.57
C GLN A 196 7.75 -4.94 25.77
N ASN A 197 7.28 -3.82 25.21
CA ASN A 197 8.12 -2.90 24.44
C ASN A 197 9.04 -2.07 25.34
N LYS A 198 8.58 -1.69 26.54
CA LYS A 198 9.32 -0.84 27.49
C LYS A 198 10.41 -1.57 28.29
N GLY A 199 10.33 -2.90 28.41
CA GLY A 199 11.30 -3.68 29.18
C GLY A 199 12.73 -3.59 28.66
N GLN A 200 13.70 -3.89 29.52
CA GLN A 200 15.12 -4.05 29.18
C GLN A 200 15.56 -5.47 29.51
N ASP A 201 15.13 -6.44 28.70
CA ASP A 201 15.48 -7.85 28.92
C ASP A 201 16.92 -8.10 28.47
N LYS A 202 17.79 -8.53 29.39
CA LYS A 202 19.20 -8.87 29.12
C LYS A 202 19.34 -10.02 28.09
N LYS A 203 18.29 -10.79 27.81
CA LYS A 203 18.27 -11.80 26.75
C LYS A 203 18.06 -11.21 25.35
N ARG A 204 17.55 -9.97 25.27
CA ARG A 204 17.17 -9.30 24.02
C ARG A 204 18.03 -8.10 23.67
N LEU A 205 18.68 -7.50 24.68
CA LEU A 205 19.54 -6.34 24.53
C LEU A 205 20.97 -6.69 24.93
N SER A 206 21.94 -6.21 24.16
CA SER A 206 23.35 -6.25 24.55
C SER A 206 23.62 -5.33 25.75
N PRO A 207 24.70 -5.56 26.53
CA PRO A 207 25.08 -4.67 27.62
C PRO A 207 25.25 -3.20 27.18
N GLU A 208 25.77 -2.98 25.97
CA GLU A 208 25.92 -1.64 25.36
C GLU A 208 24.57 -0.98 25.10
N GLN A 209 23.61 -1.71 24.53
CA GLN A 209 22.25 -1.19 24.30
C GLN A 209 21.57 -0.79 25.61
N ILE A 210 21.74 -1.58 26.67
CA ILE A 210 21.19 -1.25 27.99
C ILE A 210 21.85 0.02 28.55
N ALA A 211 23.17 0.14 28.43
CA ALA A 211 23.91 1.33 28.85
C ALA A 211 23.48 2.59 28.09
N ASN A 212 23.14 2.45 26.79
CA ASN A 212 22.62 3.51 25.95
C ASN A 212 21.13 3.85 26.23
N GLY A 213 20.46 3.13 27.13
CA GLY A 213 19.07 3.37 27.48
C GLY A 213 18.06 2.83 26.46
N GLU A 214 18.47 1.88 25.60
CA GLU A 214 17.58 1.20 24.66
C GLU A 214 16.56 0.33 25.38
N MET A 215 15.48 -0.02 24.68
CA MET A 215 14.42 -0.89 25.20
C MET A 215 14.12 -2.02 24.22
N ASN A 216 13.47 -3.08 24.69
CA ASN A 216 13.12 -4.24 23.86
C ASN A 216 12.45 -3.84 22.54
N GLY A 217 11.54 -2.86 22.59
CA GLY A 217 10.79 -2.38 21.44
C GLY A 217 11.45 -1.29 20.60
N PHE A 218 12.62 -0.75 21.00
CA PHE A 218 13.26 0.38 20.32
C PHE A 218 14.79 0.35 20.53
N GLN A 219 15.51 -0.02 19.47
CA GLN A 219 16.94 -0.30 19.48
C GLN A 219 17.64 0.44 18.33
N TRP A 220 18.79 1.07 18.56
CA TRP A 220 19.48 1.84 17.51
C TRP A 220 20.98 1.55 17.40
N THR A 221 21.57 0.88 18.39
CA THR A 221 22.94 0.36 18.34
C THR A 221 22.92 -1.00 17.63
N LEU A 222 22.96 -0.98 16.30
CA LEU A 222 22.80 -2.17 15.44
C LEU A 222 24.06 -2.46 14.63
N THR A 223 24.52 -3.71 14.64
CA THR A 223 25.68 -4.16 13.83
C THR A 223 25.30 -4.53 12.40
N ASN A 224 24.16 -5.20 12.20
CA ASN A 224 23.64 -5.56 10.87
C ASN A 224 22.13 -5.29 10.76
N PRO A 225 21.73 -4.02 10.58
CA PRO A 225 20.32 -3.60 10.62
C PRO A 225 19.44 -4.31 9.57
N VAL A 226 19.98 -4.57 8.38
CA VAL A 226 19.25 -5.26 7.31
C VAL A 226 19.08 -6.74 7.59
N GLY A 227 20.11 -7.42 8.11
CA GLY A 227 19.98 -8.82 8.53
C GLY A 227 18.88 -9.03 9.57
N TYR A 228 18.69 -8.07 10.48
CA TYR A 228 17.64 -8.12 11.50
C TYR A 228 16.24 -8.14 10.87
N ILE A 229 15.94 -7.22 9.95
CA ILE A 229 14.61 -7.18 9.33
C ILE A 229 14.42 -8.29 8.30
N LEU A 230 15.46 -8.60 7.51
CA LEU A 230 15.39 -9.66 6.50
C LEU A 230 15.12 -11.01 7.13
N LYS A 231 15.60 -11.29 8.34
CA LYS A 231 15.24 -12.50 9.10
C LYS A 231 13.73 -12.71 9.21
N TYR A 232 12.96 -11.65 9.49
CA TYR A 232 11.50 -11.74 9.63
C TYR A 232 10.79 -11.83 8.29
N VAL A 233 11.31 -11.09 7.31
CA VAL A 233 10.85 -11.12 5.93
C VAL A 233 11.03 -12.53 5.37
N THR A 234 12.24 -13.10 5.41
CA THR A 234 12.59 -14.42 4.85
C THR A 234 11.78 -15.56 5.49
N LYS A 235 11.58 -15.54 6.81
CA LYS A 235 10.72 -16.51 7.52
C LYS A 235 9.29 -16.56 6.97
N SER A 236 8.78 -15.41 6.50
CA SER A 236 7.42 -15.35 5.96
C SER A 236 7.30 -15.97 4.55
N PHE A 237 8.41 -16.27 3.87
CA PHE A 237 8.41 -16.89 2.55
C PHE A 237 8.47 -18.40 2.66
N MET A 238 7.80 -19.06 1.72
CA MET A 238 7.97 -20.48 1.51
C MET A 238 9.31 -20.72 0.81
N ASP A 239 10.07 -21.71 1.24
CA ASP A 239 11.24 -22.16 0.50
C ASP A 239 10.77 -23.00 -0.69
N ILE A 240 10.38 -22.33 -1.76
CA ILE A 240 9.78 -22.95 -2.96
C ILE A 240 10.69 -24.03 -3.58
N LYS A 241 12.00 -23.98 -3.33
CA LYS A 241 12.95 -24.97 -3.85
C LYS A 241 12.92 -26.28 -3.06
N ASN A 242 12.77 -26.20 -1.74
CA ASN A 242 12.91 -27.33 -0.83
C ASN A 242 11.59 -27.77 -0.18
N GLN A 243 10.55 -26.95 -0.26
CA GLN A 243 9.24 -27.19 0.34
C GLN A 243 8.16 -27.30 -0.73
N ALA A 244 7.31 -28.31 -0.60
CA ALA A 244 6.14 -28.48 -1.46
C ALA A 244 4.83 -27.97 -0.83
N GLN A 245 4.82 -27.79 0.50
CA GLN A 245 3.65 -27.43 1.30
C GLN A 245 3.93 -26.16 2.10
N ILE A 246 2.90 -25.34 2.29
CA ILE A 246 2.96 -24.15 3.15
C ILE A 246 2.96 -24.57 4.62
N ASP A 247 3.65 -23.82 5.47
CA ASP A 247 3.60 -23.99 6.92
C ASP A 247 2.45 -23.17 7.57
N GLU A 248 2.30 -23.27 8.89
CA GLU A 248 1.27 -22.52 9.63
C GLU A 248 1.48 -21.00 9.56
N LEU A 249 2.72 -20.52 9.45
CA LEU A 249 3.02 -19.09 9.32
C LEU A 249 2.55 -18.55 7.97
N GLN A 250 2.83 -19.24 6.85
CA GLN A 250 2.33 -18.80 5.55
C GLN A 250 0.80 -18.94 5.46
N ALA A 251 0.23 -20.01 6.03
CA ALA A 251 -1.22 -20.18 6.13
C ALA A 251 -1.88 -19.04 6.92
N TRP A 252 -1.25 -18.55 8.00
CA TRP A 252 -1.74 -17.43 8.80
C TRP A 252 -1.86 -16.15 7.96
N TYR A 253 -0.83 -15.80 7.20
CA TYR A 253 -0.89 -14.66 6.28
C TYR A 253 -2.01 -14.78 5.25
N MET A 254 -2.20 -15.97 4.68
CA MET A 254 -3.19 -16.23 3.64
C MET A 254 -4.63 -16.20 4.18
N LYS A 255 -4.88 -16.84 5.33
CA LYS A 255 -6.20 -16.89 5.98
C LYS A 255 -6.66 -15.50 6.36
N TYR A 256 -5.81 -14.75 7.05
CA TYR A 256 -6.14 -13.43 7.58
C TYR A 256 -5.80 -12.27 6.63
N ARG A 257 -5.33 -12.54 5.41
CA ARG A 257 -5.00 -11.54 4.38
C ARG A 257 -4.06 -10.44 4.88
N ILE A 258 -3.02 -10.86 5.61
CA ILE A 258 -2.08 -9.93 6.23
C ILE A 258 -0.96 -9.61 5.25
N THR A 259 -0.65 -8.32 5.10
CA THR A 259 0.52 -7.91 4.34
C THR A 259 1.78 -8.26 5.12
N ARG A 260 2.59 -9.17 4.57
CA ARG A 260 3.84 -9.65 5.19
C ARG A 260 4.82 -8.52 5.43
N PHE A 261 4.97 -7.66 4.42
CA PHE A 261 6.03 -6.67 4.36
C PHE A 261 5.60 -5.43 3.57
N SER A 262 5.97 -4.26 4.07
CA SER A 262 5.79 -2.98 3.38
C SER A 262 7.01 -2.08 3.58
N THR A 263 7.30 -1.22 2.60
CA THR A 263 8.47 -0.34 2.64
C THR A 263 8.09 1.09 2.26
N SER A 264 8.93 2.06 2.62
CA SER A 264 8.94 3.34 1.92
C SER A 264 9.19 3.17 0.42
N HIS A 265 8.83 4.19 -0.35
CA HIS A 265 9.20 4.27 -1.76
C HIS A 265 10.72 4.44 -1.89
N THR A 266 11.28 3.74 -2.87
CA THR A 266 12.65 3.94 -3.35
C THR A 266 12.69 5.12 -4.33
N LEU A 267 13.89 5.64 -4.60
CA LEU A 267 14.09 6.75 -5.56
C LEU A 267 13.55 6.39 -6.96
N VAL A 268 13.84 5.18 -7.43
CA VAL A 268 13.22 4.60 -8.62
C VAL A 268 11.98 3.82 -8.20
N PRO A 269 10.76 4.19 -8.65
CA PRO A 269 9.54 3.49 -8.31
C PRO A 269 9.54 2.03 -8.78
N GLN A 270 8.86 1.15 -8.04
CA GLN A 270 8.74 -0.27 -8.35
C GLN A 270 8.26 -0.55 -9.79
N TRP A 271 7.29 0.23 -10.28
CA TRP A 271 6.75 0.04 -11.63
C TRP A 271 7.77 0.42 -12.71
N VAL A 272 8.60 1.45 -12.48
CA VAL A 272 9.70 1.84 -13.38
C VAL A 272 10.73 0.73 -13.37
N TYR A 273 11.19 0.30 -12.20
CA TYR A 273 12.16 -0.79 -12.07
C TYR A 273 11.69 -2.07 -12.77
N ASN A 274 10.41 -2.45 -12.61
CA ASN A 274 9.87 -3.64 -13.28
C ASN A 274 9.97 -3.57 -14.81
N LYS A 275 9.85 -2.37 -15.39
CA LYS A 275 10.02 -2.16 -16.83
C LYS A 275 11.49 -2.06 -17.22
N VAL A 276 12.35 -1.46 -16.40
CA VAL A 276 13.79 -1.38 -16.69
C VAL A 276 14.46 -2.76 -16.56
N TYR A 277 13.93 -3.65 -15.72
CA TYR A 277 14.49 -4.96 -15.38
C TYR A 277 15.06 -5.79 -16.56
N PRO A 278 14.43 -5.85 -17.75
CA PRO A 278 14.98 -6.55 -18.91
C PRO A 278 16.25 -5.92 -19.50
N LEU A 279 16.47 -4.63 -19.29
CA LEU A 279 17.67 -3.88 -19.72
C LEU A 279 18.72 -3.78 -18.62
N GLU A 280 18.28 -3.59 -17.37
CA GLU A 280 19.15 -3.42 -16.21
C GLU A 280 18.43 -3.90 -14.95
N ASN A 281 19.08 -4.76 -14.18
CA ASN A 281 18.48 -5.41 -13.02
C ASN A 281 19.07 -4.92 -11.68
N ASP A 282 20.11 -4.09 -11.70
CA ASP A 282 20.66 -3.48 -10.50
C ASP A 282 19.87 -2.22 -10.09
N TRP A 283 19.05 -2.36 -9.05
CA TRP A 283 18.21 -1.25 -8.56
C TRP A 283 19.06 -0.17 -7.87
N LEU A 284 20.20 -0.56 -7.29
CA LEU A 284 21.10 0.38 -6.66
C LEU A 284 21.72 1.29 -7.71
N TYR A 285 22.24 0.73 -8.79
CA TYR A 285 22.77 1.49 -9.93
C TYR A 285 21.72 2.45 -10.50
N LEU A 286 20.49 1.98 -10.75
CA LEU A 286 19.41 2.85 -11.24
C LEU A 286 19.06 3.98 -10.27
N SER A 287 19.18 3.72 -8.96
CA SER A 287 18.96 4.75 -7.93
C SER A 287 20.11 5.76 -7.88
N ASP A 288 21.35 5.34 -8.11
CA ASP A 288 22.51 6.22 -8.24
C ASP A 288 22.38 7.14 -9.46
N LEU A 289 21.98 6.60 -10.62
CA LEU A 289 21.68 7.39 -11.81
C LEU A 289 20.61 8.45 -11.55
N LYS A 290 19.60 8.13 -10.74
CA LYS A 290 18.55 9.11 -10.41
C LYS A 290 19.08 10.30 -9.60
N ILE A 291 20.16 10.11 -8.84
CA ILE A 291 20.82 11.17 -8.05
C ILE A 291 21.82 11.93 -8.92
N ASN A 292 22.63 11.21 -9.70
CA ASN A 292 23.84 11.74 -10.33
C ASN A 292 23.68 12.03 -11.83
N SER A 293 22.54 11.69 -12.44
CA SER A 293 22.39 11.72 -13.89
C SER A 293 20.95 12.08 -14.34
N MET A 294 20.75 12.21 -15.65
CA MET A 294 19.46 12.59 -16.23
C MET A 294 18.55 11.36 -16.29
N CYS A 295 17.47 11.39 -15.50
CA CYS A 295 16.48 10.32 -15.45
C CYS A 295 15.06 10.89 -15.46
N GLU A 296 14.25 10.40 -16.39
CA GLU A 296 12.86 10.80 -16.59
C GLU A 296 11.96 9.57 -16.82
N TRP A 297 10.70 9.68 -16.41
CA TRP A 297 9.68 8.66 -16.65
C TRP A 297 8.29 9.28 -16.59
N SER A 298 7.36 8.72 -17.36
CA SER A 298 5.95 9.12 -17.40
C SER A 298 5.07 7.87 -17.38
N ALA A 299 4.20 7.79 -16.38
CA ALA A 299 3.22 6.72 -16.29
C ALA A 299 2.10 6.87 -17.33
N GLU A 300 1.78 8.12 -17.70
CA GLU A 300 0.74 8.46 -18.69
C GLU A 300 1.22 8.16 -20.11
N ASP A 301 2.46 8.52 -20.44
CA ASP A 301 3.04 8.27 -21.76
C ASP A 301 3.61 6.86 -21.93
N ASP A 302 3.59 6.06 -20.86
CA ASP A 302 4.16 4.72 -20.79
C ASP A 302 5.65 4.71 -21.21
N TYR A 303 6.46 5.54 -20.53
CA TYR A 303 7.84 5.85 -20.94
C TYR A 303 8.83 5.93 -19.76
N PHE A 304 10.09 5.57 -20.01
CA PHE A 304 11.22 5.97 -19.17
C PHE A 304 12.50 6.19 -19.99
N LYS A 305 13.41 7.01 -19.47
CA LYS A 305 14.78 7.14 -19.93
C LYS A 305 15.73 7.36 -18.76
N PHE A 306 16.82 6.58 -18.76
CA PHE A 306 17.98 6.74 -17.88
C PHE A 306 19.19 7.00 -18.75
N GLU A 307 19.93 8.06 -18.47
CA GLU A 307 21.14 8.42 -19.23
C GLU A 307 22.33 8.48 -18.28
N ASP A 308 23.25 7.52 -18.40
CA ASP A 308 24.54 7.53 -17.71
C ASP A 308 25.57 8.22 -18.60
N THR A 309 25.83 9.50 -18.32
CA THR A 309 26.80 10.30 -19.05
C THR A 309 28.25 9.87 -18.79
N LYS A 310 28.54 9.16 -17.71
CA LYS A 310 29.89 8.69 -17.39
C LYS A 310 30.27 7.47 -18.22
N LEU A 311 29.30 6.58 -18.42
CA LEU A 311 29.49 5.35 -19.20
C LEU A 311 29.01 5.48 -20.65
N GLY A 312 28.44 6.63 -21.05
CA GLY A 312 27.84 6.79 -22.38
C GLY A 312 26.64 5.86 -22.62
N LYS A 313 26.00 5.37 -21.56
CA LYS A 313 24.95 4.33 -21.62
C LYS A 313 23.58 4.95 -21.44
N THR A 314 22.65 4.70 -22.34
CA THR A 314 21.25 5.16 -22.23
C THR A 314 20.29 4.00 -22.27
N LEU A 315 19.43 3.89 -21.25
CA LEU A 315 18.33 2.92 -21.19
C LEU A 315 17.03 3.65 -21.50
N MET A 316 16.28 3.18 -22.48
CA MET A 316 15.04 3.81 -22.89
C MET A 316 13.92 2.79 -23.08
N TYR A 317 12.72 3.19 -22.72
CA TYR A 317 11.51 2.45 -22.99
C TYR A 317 10.42 3.41 -23.43
N ASN A 318 9.75 3.08 -24.52
CA ASN A 318 8.64 3.84 -25.04
C ASN A 318 7.52 2.89 -25.51
N ARG A 319 6.43 2.81 -24.74
CA ARG A 319 5.18 2.13 -25.10
C ARG A 319 5.35 0.69 -25.57
N GLY A 320 6.26 -0.07 -24.98
CA GLY A 320 6.52 -1.46 -25.34
C GLY A 320 7.82 -1.70 -26.10
N LEU A 321 8.43 -0.65 -26.67
CA LEU A 321 9.75 -0.71 -27.28
C LEU A 321 10.83 -0.45 -26.23
N TYR A 322 11.78 -1.37 -26.11
CA TYR A 322 12.96 -1.25 -25.25
C TYR A 322 14.19 -0.99 -26.09
N GLN A 323 14.99 -0.01 -25.69
CA GLN A 323 16.22 0.36 -26.39
C GLN A 323 17.35 0.62 -25.40
N MET A 324 18.55 0.16 -25.73
CA MET A 324 19.78 0.47 -25.02
C MET A 324 20.80 1.04 -26.00
N PHE A 325 21.33 2.21 -25.67
CA PHE A 325 22.38 2.87 -26.43
C PHE A 325 23.70 2.83 -25.67
N GLN A 326 24.80 2.71 -26.40
CA GLN A 326 26.17 2.87 -25.93
C GLN A 326 26.87 3.85 -26.86
N ASP A 327 27.34 4.97 -26.30
CA ASP A 327 28.01 6.06 -27.02
C ASP A 327 27.21 6.53 -28.25
N GLY A 328 25.88 6.61 -28.09
CA GLY A 328 24.93 7.03 -29.13
C GLY A 328 24.52 5.94 -30.13
N SER A 329 25.15 4.76 -30.10
CA SER A 329 24.80 3.63 -30.98
C SER A 329 23.83 2.66 -30.29
N ILE A 330 22.81 2.18 -31.02
CA ILE A 330 21.87 1.17 -30.50
C ILE A 330 22.60 -0.16 -30.37
N VAL A 331 22.60 -0.73 -29.17
CA VAL A 331 23.19 -2.04 -28.85
C VAL A 331 22.12 -3.11 -28.69
N HIS A 332 21.01 -2.76 -28.03
CA HIS A 332 19.87 -3.65 -27.85
C HIS A 332 18.58 -2.94 -28.20
N GLU A 333 17.73 -3.62 -28.96
CA GLU A 333 16.38 -3.19 -29.26
C GLU A 333 15.47 -4.43 -29.26
N PHE A 334 14.36 -4.36 -28.53
CA PHE A 334 13.35 -5.41 -28.56
C PHE A 334 11.98 -4.90 -28.10
N GLY A 335 10.94 -5.65 -28.46
CA GLY A 335 9.55 -5.24 -28.25
C GLY A 335 9.01 -4.46 -29.43
N GLU A 336 7.76 -4.01 -29.29
CA GLU A 336 7.04 -3.30 -30.33
C GLU A 336 6.42 -2.06 -29.71
N MET A 337 6.60 -0.93 -30.38
CA MET A 337 5.94 0.30 -29.97
C MET A 337 4.43 0.14 -30.19
N ARG A 338 3.67 0.25 -29.11
CA ARG A 338 2.21 0.15 -29.13
C ARG A 338 1.62 1.54 -29.24
N GLU A 339 0.52 1.63 -29.95
CA GLU A 339 -0.31 2.83 -29.92
C GLU A 339 -0.84 3.05 -28.50
N LEU A 340 -0.96 4.32 -28.10
CA LEU A 340 -1.69 4.65 -26.89
C LEU A 340 -3.12 4.16 -27.10
N ALA A 341 -3.51 3.14 -26.32
CA ALA A 341 -4.90 2.78 -26.26
C ALA A 341 -5.65 4.02 -25.75
N GLU A 342 -6.55 4.56 -26.57
CA GLU A 342 -7.51 5.55 -26.07
C GLU A 342 -8.13 4.95 -24.81
N PRO A 343 -8.23 5.73 -23.71
CA PRO A 343 -8.86 5.24 -22.50
C PRO A 343 -10.20 4.67 -22.92
N ASN A 344 -10.46 3.38 -22.61
CA ASN A 344 -11.67 2.66 -23.01
C ASN A 344 -12.89 3.56 -22.73
N THR A 345 -13.30 4.34 -23.73
CA THR A 345 -14.60 4.98 -23.73
C THR A 345 -15.53 3.80 -23.74
N MET A 346 -16.46 3.72 -22.79
CA MET A 346 -17.42 2.64 -22.77
C MET A 346 -18.06 2.56 -24.16
N ARG A 347 -17.66 1.57 -24.97
CA ARG A 347 -18.40 1.23 -26.17
C ARG A 347 -19.80 0.88 -25.67
N TYR A 348 -20.76 1.75 -25.96
CA TYR A 348 -22.17 1.53 -25.71
C TYR A 348 -22.48 0.11 -26.20
N ARG A 349 -22.71 -0.82 -25.28
CA ARG A 349 -23.17 -2.16 -25.67
C ARG A 349 -24.65 -2.00 -26.02
N ASP A 350 -24.97 -2.00 -27.30
CA ASP A 350 -26.34 -1.94 -27.84
C ASP A 350 -27.26 -3.09 -27.43
N LYS A 351 -26.77 -4.04 -26.62
CA LYS A 351 -27.57 -5.15 -26.11
C LYS A 351 -27.62 -5.11 -24.59
N PHE A 352 -28.74 -4.62 -24.08
CA PHE A 352 -29.16 -4.76 -22.69
C PHE A 352 -29.16 -6.23 -22.31
N VAL A 353 -28.15 -6.67 -21.56
CA VAL A 353 -28.25 -7.92 -20.80
C VAL A 353 -29.00 -7.58 -19.52
N ILE A 354 -30.29 -7.86 -19.47
CA ILE A 354 -31.08 -7.79 -18.24
C ILE A 354 -30.55 -8.89 -17.31
N ARG A 355 -29.54 -8.57 -16.50
CA ARG A 355 -29.23 -9.37 -15.31
C ARG A 355 -30.37 -9.12 -14.32
N LYS A 356 -31.10 -10.18 -13.93
CA LYS A 356 -32.06 -10.14 -12.82
C LYS A 356 -31.33 -9.71 -11.55
N HIS A 357 -31.27 -8.41 -11.29
CA HIS A 357 -30.86 -7.88 -10.00
C HIS A 357 -31.96 -8.22 -9.00
N LYS A 358 -31.65 -9.03 -7.98
CA LYS A 358 -32.44 -9.02 -6.75
C LYS A 358 -32.37 -7.59 -6.18
N LYS A 359 -33.51 -6.91 -6.11
CA LYS A 359 -33.58 -5.55 -5.54
C LYS A 359 -33.03 -5.60 -4.10
N PRO A 360 -32.02 -4.79 -3.73
CA PRO A 360 -31.66 -4.65 -2.34
C PRO A 360 -32.85 -4.06 -1.57
N ILE A 361 -33.06 -4.56 -0.36
CA ILE A 361 -34.05 -4.03 0.59
C ILE A 361 -33.67 -2.56 0.85
N LYS A 362 -34.59 -1.63 0.55
CA LYS A 362 -34.46 -0.23 0.98
C LYS A 362 -34.70 -0.20 2.49
N ILE A 363 -33.65 -0.02 3.26
CA ILE A 363 -33.76 0.31 4.69
C ILE A 363 -34.01 1.82 4.75
N GLU A 364 -35.19 2.23 5.21
CA GLU A 364 -35.48 3.62 5.52
C GLU A 364 -35.05 3.89 6.98
N LEU A 365 -34.07 4.77 7.17
CA LEU A 365 -33.61 5.17 8.50
C LEU A 365 -34.49 6.31 9.02
N ILE A 366 -35.13 6.05 10.15
CA ILE A 366 -36.05 6.96 10.84
C ILE A 366 -35.38 7.38 12.15
N ASN A 367 -35.38 8.68 12.47
CA ASN A 367 -34.85 9.15 13.75
C ASN A 367 -35.76 8.73 14.92
N LEU A 368 -35.30 8.91 16.16
CA LEU A 368 -36.07 8.58 17.39
C LEU A 368 -37.44 9.31 17.50
N LYS A 369 -37.72 10.30 16.64
CA LYS A 369 -38.97 11.07 16.58
C LYS A 369 -39.84 10.72 15.37
N GLY A 370 -39.55 9.63 14.65
CA GLY A 370 -40.37 9.20 13.51
C GLY A 370 -40.14 9.95 12.20
N GLN A 371 -39.12 10.83 12.12
CA GLN A 371 -38.83 11.60 10.92
C GLN A 371 -37.79 10.89 10.05
N LYS A 372 -38.04 10.88 8.74
CA LYS A 372 -37.14 10.33 7.73
C LYS A 372 -35.85 11.15 7.69
N ILE A 373 -34.70 10.49 7.83
CA ILE A 373 -33.40 11.15 7.73
C ILE A 373 -33.03 11.19 6.24
N ASP A 374 -33.11 12.37 5.62
CA ASP A 374 -32.57 12.58 4.28
C ASP A 374 -31.04 12.68 4.37
N PHE A 375 -30.35 11.78 3.67
CA PHE A 375 -28.89 11.85 3.53
C PHE A 375 -28.52 13.17 2.83
N TYR A 376 -27.48 13.85 3.31
CA TYR A 376 -26.83 14.93 2.58
C TYR A 376 -26.66 14.53 1.10
N PRO A 377 -27.06 15.38 0.14
CA PRO A 377 -26.91 15.04 -1.27
C PRO A 377 -25.45 14.73 -1.54
N LYS A 378 -25.18 13.54 -2.09
CA LYS A 378 -23.81 13.13 -2.41
C LYS A 378 -23.14 14.25 -3.22
N PRO A 379 -21.88 14.62 -2.89
CA PRO A 379 -21.10 15.55 -3.69
C PRO A 379 -21.16 15.16 -5.16
N ILE A 380 -21.21 16.15 -6.06
CA ILE A 380 -21.36 15.92 -7.50
C ILE A 380 -20.27 14.96 -8.03
N ALA A 381 -19.03 15.11 -7.56
CA ALA A 381 -17.91 14.22 -7.84
C ALA A 381 -18.13 12.75 -7.42
N HIS A 382 -19.04 12.46 -6.50
CA HIS A 382 -19.29 11.10 -5.99
C HIS A 382 -20.60 10.50 -6.53
N ARG A 383 -21.30 11.20 -7.45
CA ARG A 383 -22.48 10.66 -8.12
C ARG A 383 -22.06 9.62 -9.16
N LYS A 384 -22.87 8.56 -9.30
CA LYS A 384 -22.71 7.61 -10.40
C LYS A 384 -23.03 8.30 -11.72
N ASN A 385 -22.39 7.91 -12.82
CA ASN A 385 -22.54 8.59 -14.11
C ASN A 385 -24.00 8.68 -14.57
N TYR A 386 -24.79 7.61 -14.41
CA TYR A 386 -26.23 7.63 -14.72
C TYR A 386 -26.99 8.68 -13.89
N ASP A 387 -26.79 8.67 -12.57
CA ASP A 387 -27.45 9.63 -11.66
C ASP A 387 -27.02 11.07 -11.97
N LEU A 388 -25.76 11.27 -12.36
CA LEU A 388 -25.19 12.56 -12.69
C LEU A 388 -25.78 13.13 -13.99
N VAL A 389 -25.87 12.33 -15.06
CA VAL A 389 -26.50 12.75 -16.34
C VAL A 389 -27.98 13.04 -16.16
N GLN A 390 -28.70 12.18 -15.43
CA GLN A 390 -30.10 12.44 -15.13
C GLN A 390 -30.29 13.70 -14.29
N TYR A 391 -29.36 13.98 -13.38
CA TYR A 391 -29.40 15.20 -12.59
C TYR A 391 -29.13 16.43 -13.46
N TYR A 392 -28.13 16.38 -14.34
CA TYR A 392 -27.82 17.44 -15.29
C TYR A 392 -29.04 17.81 -16.16
N HIS A 393 -29.70 16.83 -16.78
CA HIS A 393 -30.89 17.09 -17.61
C HIS A 393 -32.12 17.56 -16.83
N LYS A 394 -32.15 17.37 -15.51
CA LYS A 394 -33.22 17.89 -14.64
C LYS A 394 -32.96 19.31 -14.18
N LEU A 395 -31.72 19.80 -14.26
CA LEU A 395 -31.41 21.18 -13.92
C LEU A 395 -31.92 22.07 -15.05
N ASN A 396 -32.74 23.06 -14.68
CA ASN A 396 -33.11 24.14 -15.58
C ASN A 396 -32.17 25.33 -15.29
N PRO A 397 -31.29 25.73 -16.23
CA PRO A 397 -30.38 26.86 -16.06
C PRO A 397 -31.06 28.16 -15.61
N GLU A 398 -32.32 28.38 -16.00
CA GLU A 398 -33.08 29.59 -15.66
C GLU A 398 -33.60 29.60 -14.22
N LEU A 399 -33.70 28.43 -13.58
CA LEU A 399 -34.31 28.27 -12.24
C LEU A 399 -33.31 27.78 -11.18
N CYS A 400 -32.09 27.42 -11.58
CA CYS A 400 -31.08 26.89 -10.67
C CYS A 400 -29.88 27.82 -10.56
N ASN A 401 -29.12 27.67 -9.47
CA ASN A 401 -27.88 28.41 -9.29
C ASN A 401 -26.90 28.06 -10.42
N LEU A 402 -26.45 29.06 -11.18
CA LEU A 402 -25.61 28.88 -12.37
C LEU A 402 -24.23 28.30 -12.04
N GLN A 403 -23.66 28.60 -10.89
CA GLN A 403 -22.40 27.97 -10.45
C GLN A 403 -22.59 26.48 -10.16
N HIS A 404 -23.72 26.11 -9.57
CA HIS A 404 -24.06 24.70 -9.34
C HIS A 404 -24.32 23.97 -10.66
N PHE A 405 -25.02 24.61 -11.61
CA PHE A 405 -25.17 24.09 -12.96
C PHE A 405 -23.81 23.87 -13.64
N GLY A 406 -22.94 24.88 -13.61
CA GLY A 406 -21.58 24.81 -14.14
C GLY A 406 -20.74 23.71 -13.50
N LEU A 407 -20.88 23.48 -12.18
CA LEU A 407 -20.18 22.41 -11.48
C LEU A 407 -20.65 21.02 -11.95
N VAL A 408 -21.96 20.84 -12.15
CA VAL A 408 -22.51 19.59 -12.70
C VAL A 408 -22.09 19.41 -14.17
N GLN A 409 -22.15 20.47 -14.98
CA GLN A 409 -21.78 20.45 -16.39
C GLN A 409 -20.29 20.10 -16.57
N ASN A 410 -19.40 20.76 -15.84
CA ASN A 410 -17.96 20.49 -15.87
C ASN A 410 -17.63 19.05 -15.44
N GLU A 411 -18.32 18.52 -14.43
CA GLU A 411 -18.12 17.14 -14.01
C GLU A 411 -18.64 16.14 -15.07
N CYS A 412 -19.72 16.47 -15.80
CA CYS A 412 -20.19 15.68 -16.94
C CYS A 412 -19.19 15.69 -18.11
N ILE A 413 -18.65 16.87 -18.47
CA ILE A 413 -17.64 17.03 -19.54
C ILE A 413 -16.35 16.30 -19.18
N LYS A 414 -15.85 16.49 -17.95
CA LYS A 414 -14.64 15.82 -17.43
C LYS A 414 -14.73 14.29 -17.51
N ARG A 415 -15.93 13.74 -17.39
CA ARG A 415 -16.21 12.30 -17.45
C ARG A 415 -16.58 11.80 -18.86
N GLY A 416 -16.56 12.67 -19.87
CA GLY A 416 -16.96 12.33 -21.24
C GLY A 416 -18.44 11.93 -21.36
N LEU A 417 -19.30 12.46 -20.49
CA LEU A 417 -20.74 12.15 -20.49
C LEU A 417 -21.56 13.07 -21.39
N ILE A 418 -21.03 14.26 -21.69
CA ILE A 418 -21.56 15.24 -22.64
C ILE A 418 -20.38 15.92 -23.35
N ASP A 419 -20.62 16.42 -24.56
CA ASP A 419 -19.63 17.21 -25.30
C ASP A 419 -19.63 18.67 -24.82
N GLY A 420 -18.46 19.26 -24.67
CA GLY A 420 -18.30 20.67 -24.28
C GLY A 420 -16.89 21.02 -23.83
N GLN A 421 -16.66 22.30 -23.53
CA GLN A 421 -15.43 22.79 -22.92
C GLN A 421 -15.67 23.09 -21.43
N ILE A 422 -14.72 22.74 -20.57
CA ILE A 422 -14.79 23.06 -19.13
C ILE A 422 -14.68 24.59 -18.99
N GLN A 423 -15.67 25.19 -18.33
CA GLN A 423 -15.72 26.64 -18.08
C GLN A 423 -15.35 26.95 -16.63
N SER A 424 -14.80 28.13 -16.35
CA SER A 424 -14.53 28.53 -14.97
C SER A 424 -15.84 28.77 -14.23
N LEU A 425 -15.94 28.34 -12.97
CA LEU A 425 -17.15 28.57 -12.16
C LEU A 425 -17.41 30.07 -11.92
N ASN A 426 -16.39 30.91 -12.07
CA ASN A 426 -16.51 32.36 -11.97
C ASN A 426 -17.19 32.99 -13.19
N ASP A 427 -17.17 32.32 -14.35
CA ASP A 427 -17.75 32.82 -15.60
C ASP A 427 -19.30 32.71 -15.59
N PHE A 428 -19.86 31.94 -14.65
CA PHE A 428 -21.30 31.76 -14.46
C PHE A 428 -21.97 32.90 -13.66
N ASN A 429 -21.21 33.93 -13.25
CA ASN A 429 -21.68 35.07 -12.44
C ASN A 429 -21.70 36.42 -13.16
N THR A 430 -21.36 36.50 -14.45
CA THR A 430 -21.45 37.75 -15.19
C THR A 430 -22.88 37.94 -15.70
N ASP A 431 -23.62 38.83 -15.04
CA ASP A 431 -24.83 39.43 -15.61
C ASP A 431 -24.47 40.03 -16.98
N PHE A 432 -25.12 39.53 -18.04
CA PHE A 432 -25.11 40.23 -19.32
C PHE A 432 -25.94 41.50 -19.14
N GLU A 433 -25.31 42.67 -19.23
CA GLU A 433 -26.01 43.92 -19.47
C GLU A 433 -26.88 43.74 -20.72
N ILE A 434 -28.19 43.64 -20.52
CA ILE A 434 -29.17 43.68 -21.60
C ILE A 434 -29.20 45.14 -22.06
N GLY A 435 -28.58 45.41 -23.20
CA GLY A 435 -28.79 46.66 -23.91
C GLY A 435 -30.21 46.73 -24.45
N ALA A 436 -31.02 47.61 -23.85
CA ALA A 436 -32.04 48.44 -24.50
C ALA A 436 -32.37 49.64 -23.59
#